data_AF-A0A094M3Z4-F1
#
_entry.id   AF-A0A094M3Z4-F1
#
_cell.length_a   1.000
_cell.length_b   1.000
_cell.length_c   1.000
_cell.angle_alpha   90.00
_cell.angle_beta   90.00
_cell.angle_gamma   90.00
#
_symmetry.space_group_name_H-M   'P 1'
#
loop_
_entity.id
_entity.type
_entity.pdbx_description
1 polymer ?
#
loop_
_entity_poly.entity_id
_entity_poly.type
_entity_poly.pdbx_seq_one_letter_code
_entity_poly.pdbx_strand_id
1 'polypeptide(L)'
;MRRLTQMTLDELYDREEQLLEELNSGEAKDWIYHEIVDVYENMYRYLFRCSAEEKEEHGFEYVKKRLVSYLIHYGTYLKTQLRKDERMAKTAFQKALRYDSENPIAHYRLGFLAYKEKEYAKAQRYFEKALEYQKTYSNSEFCLNERQLYYAHLYLANSALFIAEKTYRSLEKFPDYINDQEKPAELSFLHELLQRNENILTMQAFTKWTPAGKAYCSKEECEEIMMDPPRDTVVLYFSDCENVVAYNGSEVCLPRDPAEMLCYFLVKTNQERPATKYDVEVFFRRRENDGIRTNTFIQKVRRLRERLSRVRVPDMIDSCQFRGETAYYYNGLVDYILMYRSDYTFMFRDDL
;
A
#
# COMPACT_ATOMS: atom_id res chain seq x y z
N MET A 1 -10.60 -9.55 -29.74
CA MET A 1 -11.17 -9.55 -28.37
C MET A 1 -12.44 -8.71 -28.39
N ARG A 2 -13.56 -9.24 -27.87
CA ARG A 2 -14.83 -8.51 -27.75
C ARG A 2 -14.64 -7.35 -26.76
N ARG A 3 -15.25 -6.18 -26.97
CA ARG A 3 -15.13 -5.07 -26.00
C ARG A 3 -15.81 -5.48 -24.69
N LEU A 4 -15.22 -5.18 -23.53
CA LEU A 4 -15.82 -5.50 -22.21
C LEU A 4 -17.26 -4.98 -22.08
N THR A 5 -17.56 -3.84 -22.70
CA THR A 5 -18.91 -3.23 -22.72
C THR A 5 -19.97 -4.04 -23.49
N GLN A 6 -19.56 -5.07 -24.22
CA GLN A 6 -20.43 -5.95 -25.01
C GLN A 6 -20.51 -7.36 -24.42
N MET A 7 -19.86 -7.60 -23.28
CA MET A 7 -19.87 -8.88 -22.60
C MET A 7 -21.11 -9.05 -21.72
N THR A 8 -21.60 -10.27 -21.59
CA THR A 8 -22.61 -10.64 -20.58
C THR A 8 -21.99 -10.64 -19.18
N LEU A 9 -22.83 -10.71 -18.14
CA LEU A 9 -22.34 -10.79 -16.76
C LEU A 9 -21.50 -12.05 -16.53
N ASP A 10 -21.92 -13.20 -17.08
CA ASP A 10 -21.16 -14.47 -17.00
C ASP A 10 -19.81 -14.36 -17.72
N GLU A 11 -19.77 -13.78 -18.92
CA GLU A 11 -18.51 -13.54 -19.64
C GLU A 11 -17.55 -12.62 -18.86
N LEU A 12 -18.09 -11.67 -18.07
CA LEU A 12 -17.29 -10.82 -17.20
C LEU A 12 -16.75 -11.58 -15.97
N TYR A 13 -17.53 -12.49 -15.38
CA TYR A 13 -17.07 -13.39 -14.31
C TYR A 13 -15.99 -14.37 -14.79
N ASP A 14 -16.12 -14.90 -16.01
CA ASP A 14 -15.08 -15.75 -16.61
C ASP A 14 -13.77 -14.96 -16.84
N ARG A 15 -13.89 -13.70 -17.28
CA ARG A 15 -12.71 -12.83 -17.46
C ARG A 15 -12.07 -12.45 -16.13
N GLU A 16 -12.88 -12.16 -15.11
CA GLU A 16 -12.40 -11.96 -13.73
C GLU A 16 -11.55 -13.16 -13.30
N GLU A 17 -12.05 -14.39 -13.46
CA GLU A 17 -11.37 -15.61 -13.05
C GLU A 17 -10.00 -15.76 -13.71
N GLN A 18 -9.92 -15.59 -15.03
CA GLN A 18 -8.66 -15.63 -15.77
C GLN A 18 -7.64 -14.60 -15.27
N LEU A 19 -8.09 -13.38 -14.98
CA LEU A 19 -7.23 -12.31 -14.47
C LEU A 19 -6.73 -12.62 -13.06
N LEU A 20 -7.58 -13.21 -12.20
CA LEU A 20 -7.17 -13.61 -10.85
C LEU A 20 -6.20 -14.78 -10.87
N GLU A 21 -6.35 -15.72 -11.80
CA GLU A 21 -5.39 -16.81 -12.02
C GLU A 21 -4.04 -16.29 -12.52
N GLU A 22 -4.06 -15.37 -13.50
CA GLU A 22 -2.85 -14.73 -13.99
C GLU A 22 -2.16 -13.94 -12.87
N LEU A 23 -2.91 -13.17 -12.07
CA LEU A 23 -2.40 -12.47 -10.90
C LEU A 23 -1.77 -13.44 -9.88
N ASN A 24 -2.43 -14.57 -9.63
CA ASN A 24 -1.93 -15.62 -8.75
C ASN A 24 -0.71 -16.37 -9.32
N SER A 25 -0.49 -16.37 -10.63
CA SER A 25 0.69 -17.00 -11.23
C SER A 25 1.99 -16.29 -10.80
N GLY A 26 1.90 -14.99 -10.44
CA GLY A 26 3.06 -14.15 -10.17
C GLY A 26 3.82 -13.73 -11.44
N GLU A 27 3.42 -14.20 -12.62
CA GLU A 27 3.93 -13.75 -13.93
C GLU A 27 3.15 -12.53 -14.46
N ALA A 28 2.05 -12.19 -13.80
CA ALA A 28 1.23 -11.04 -14.14
C ALA A 28 2.06 -9.76 -14.20
N LYS A 29 1.87 -9.06 -15.31
CA LYS A 29 2.40 -7.73 -15.51
C LYS A 29 1.51 -6.69 -14.82
N ASP A 30 2.10 -5.57 -14.50
CA ASP A 30 1.51 -4.49 -13.69
C ASP A 30 0.18 -3.90 -14.20
N TRP A 31 -0.08 -3.98 -15.51
CA TRP A 31 -1.34 -3.55 -16.12
C TRP A 31 -2.53 -4.44 -15.75
N ILE A 32 -2.30 -5.61 -15.15
CA ILE A 32 -3.36 -6.53 -14.76
C ILE A 32 -4.35 -5.88 -13.77
N TYR A 33 -3.87 -5.02 -12.87
CA TYR A 33 -4.75 -4.32 -11.93
C TYR A 33 -5.69 -3.34 -12.64
N HIS A 34 -5.23 -2.70 -13.71
CA HIS A 34 -6.09 -1.86 -14.54
C HIS A 34 -7.19 -2.69 -15.22
N GLU A 35 -6.83 -3.86 -15.77
CA GLU A 35 -7.81 -4.74 -16.41
C GLU A 35 -8.84 -5.29 -15.41
N ILE A 36 -8.39 -5.67 -14.22
CA ILE A 36 -9.27 -6.12 -13.14
C ILE A 36 -10.26 -5.00 -12.77
N VAL A 37 -9.77 -3.77 -12.58
CA VAL A 37 -10.63 -2.60 -12.32
C VAL A 37 -11.65 -2.42 -13.45
N ASP A 38 -11.23 -2.50 -14.72
CA ASP A 38 -12.13 -2.35 -15.87
C ASP A 38 -13.23 -3.43 -15.88
N VAL A 39 -12.89 -4.69 -15.58
CA VAL A 39 -13.87 -5.79 -15.50
C VAL A 39 -14.90 -5.49 -14.40
N TYR A 40 -14.45 -5.19 -13.18
CA TYR A 40 -15.35 -4.87 -12.08
C TYR A 40 -16.19 -3.60 -12.32
N GLU A 41 -15.66 -2.59 -13.00
CA GLU A 41 -16.45 -1.41 -13.39
C GLU A 41 -17.58 -1.78 -14.37
N ASN A 42 -17.33 -2.70 -15.32
CA ASN A 42 -18.36 -3.17 -16.25
C ASN A 42 -19.41 -4.02 -15.52
N MET A 43 -18.99 -4.92 -14.62
CA MET A 43 -19.90 -5.70 -13.77
C MET A 43 -20.78 -4.78 -12.91
N TYR A 44 -20.18 -3.78 -12.26
CA TYR A 44 -20.92 -2.78 -11.49
C TYR A 44 -21.93 -2.04 -12.36
N ARG A 45 -21.53 -1.58 -13.55
CA ARG A 45 -22.42 -0.85 -14.47
C ARG A 45 -23.59 -1.71 -14.95
N TYR A 46 -23.37 -3.00 -15.17
CA TYR A 46 -24.42 -3.97 -15.51
C TYR A 46 -25.40 -4.12 -14.34
N LEU A 47 -24.89 -4.53 -13.18
CA LEU A 47 -25.68 -4.81 -11.98
C LEU A 47 -26.40 -3.57 -11.44
N PHE A 48 -25.83 -2.38 -11.58
CA PHE A 48 -26.46 -1.14 -11.12
C PHE A 48 -27.83 -0.90 -11.79
N ARG A 49 -28.04 -1.41 -13.01
CA ARG A 49 -29.28 -1.29 -13.78
C ARG A 49 -30.32 -2.38 -13.49
N CYS A 50 -29.92 -3.43 -12.77
CA CYS A 50 -30.77 -4.54 -12.39
C CYS A 50 -31.73 -4.18 -11.23
N SER A 51 -32.74 -5.02 -11.05
CA SER A 51 -33.66 -4.96 -9.91
C SER A 51 -32.91 -5.19 -8.58
N ALA A 52 -33.56 -4.93 -7.45
CA ALA A 52 -32.95 -5.17 -6.14
C ALA A 52 -32.69 -6.68 -5.91
N GLU A 53 -33.62 -7.53 -6.35
CA GLU A 53 -33.52 -8.99 -6.24
C GLU A 53 -32.35 -9.53 -7.08
N GLU A 54 -32.22 -9.07 -8.33
CA GLU A 54 -31.11 -9.45 -9.23
C GLU A 54 -29.75 -8.95 -8.69
N LYS A 55 -29.72 -7.78 -8.05
CA LYS A 55 -28.49 -7.25 -7.41
C LYS A 55 -28.03 -8.13 -6.25
N GLU A 56 -28.97 -8.60 -5.44
CA GLU A 56 -28.67 -9.49 -4.32
C GLU A 56 -28.22 -10.86 -4.82
N GLU A 57 -28.98 -11.45 -5.75
CA GLU A 57 -28.67 -12.75 -6.37
C GLU A 57 -27.28 -12.78 -7.01
N HIS A 58 -26.91 -11.72 -7.74
CA HIS A 58 -25.65 -11.65 -8.46
C HIS A 58 -24.51 -10.97 -7.67
N GLY A 59 -24.68 -10.77 -6.36
CA GLY A 59 -23.59 -10.31 -5.48
C GLY A 59 -23.12 -8.89 -5.77
N PHE A 60 -24.02 -7.93 -6.00
CA PHE A 60 -23.68 -6.54 -6.28
C PHE A 60 -22.76 -5.92 -5.20
N GLU A 61 -23.00 -6.21 -3.93
CA GLU A 61 -22.15 -5.70 -2.84
C GLU A 61 -20.75 -6.32 -2.88
N TYR A 62 -20.62 -7.60 -3.27
CA TYR A 62 -19.32 -8.22 -3.52
C TYR A 62 -18.59 -7.50 -4.65
N VAL A 63 -19.22 -7.30 -5.81
CA VAL A 63 -18.64 -6.59 -6.96
C VAL A 63 -18.20 -5.18 -6.56
N LYS A 64 -19.04 -4.45 -5.83
CA LYS A 64 -18.74 -3.10 -5.34
C LYS A 64 -17.56 -3.10 -4.38
N LYS A 65 -17.54 -3.98 -3.38
CA LYS A 65 -16.44 -4.10 -2.41
C LYS A 65 -15.12 -4.44 -3.11
N ARG A 66 -15.13 -5.37 -4.06
CA ARG A 66 -13.96 -5.77 -4.84
C ARG A 66 -13.47 -4.63 -5.73
N LEU A 67 -14.37 -3.91 -6.39
CA LEU A 67 -14.03 -2.74 -7.18
C LEU A 67 -13.32 -1.67 -6.34
N VAL A 68 -13.88 -1.33 -5.17
CA VAL A 68 -13.27 -0.37 -4.23
C VAL A 68 -11.90 -0.87 -3.78
N SER A 69 -11.80 -2.15 -3.39
CA SER A 69 -10.52 -2.76 -3.00
C SER A 69 -9.50 -2.62 -4.12
N TYR A 70 -9.80 -3.05 -5.36
CA TYR A 70 -8.88 -2.96 -6.48
C TYR A 70 -8.53 -1.53 -6.88
N LEU A 71 -9.45 -0.56 -6.76
CA LEU A 71 -9.15 0.85 -6.99
C LEU A 71 -8.18 1.43 -5.95
N ILE A 72 -8.33 1.08 -4.67
CA ILE A 72 -7.42 1.49 -3.60
C ILE A 72 -6.05 0.81 -3.78
N HIS A 73 -6.05 -0.48 -4.11
CA HIS A 73 -4.84 -1.25 -4.37
C HIS A 73 -4.10 -0.72 -5.60
N TYR A 74 -4.80 -0.51 -6.71
CA TYR A 74 -4.24 0.02 -7.95
C TYR A 74 -3.75 1.46 -7.77
N GLY A 75 -4.50 2.32 -7.08
CA GLY A 75 -4.06 3.68 -6.77
C GLY A 75 -2.79 3.70 -5.91
N THR A 76 -2.71 2.81 -4.92
CA THR A 76 -1.51 2.67 -4.08
C THR A 76 -0.33 2.14 -4.89
N TYR A 77 -0.57 1.14 -5.73
CA TYR A 77 0.40 0.57 -6.65
C TYR A 77 0.97 1.62 -7.62
N LEU A 78 0.10 2.41 -8.27
CA LEU A 78 0.47 3.50 -9.18
C LEU A 78 1.31 4.58 -8.49
N LYS A 79 1.05 4.82 -7.19
CA LYS A 79 1.87 5.71 -6.37
C LYS A 79 3.29 5.15 -6.15
N THR A 80 3.46 3.83 -6.15
CA THR A 80 4.66 3.13 -5.68
C THR A 80 5.48 2.38 -6.73
N GLN A 81 4.99 2.13 -7.96
CA GLN A 81 5.60 1.15 -8.88
C GLN A 81 5.81 1.63 -10.32
N LEU A 82 4.88 2.42 -10.88
CA LEU A 82 4.97 2.89 -12.28
C LEU A 82 5.15 4.40 -12.31
N ARG A 83 6.39 4.87 -12.54
CA ARG A 83 6.75 6.26 -12.95
C ARG A 83 5.74 7.34 -12.51
N LYS A 84 5.59 7.58 -11.20
CA LYS A 84 4.88 8.74 -10.61
C LYS A 84 3.71 9.29 -11.44
N ASP A 85 2.78 8.46 -11.95
CA ASP A 85 1.53 9.02 -12.47
C ASP A 85 0.62 9.26 -11.26
N GLU A 86 1.02 10.23 -10.44
CA GLU A 86 0.29 10.72 -9.27
C GLU A 86 -1.14 11.10 -9.66
N ARG A 87 -1.34 11.53 -10.92
CA ARG A 87 -2.66 11.81 -11.48
C ARG A 87 -3.47 10.53 -11.69
N MET A 88 -2.90 9.43 -12.17
CA MET A 88 -3.60 8.13 -12.23
C MET A 88 -3.92 7.61 -10.83
N ALA A 89 -2.98 7.71 -9.87
CA ALA A 89 -3.23 7.32 -8.49
C ALA A 89 -4.39 8.14 -7.88
N LYS A 90 -4.36 9.47 -8.06
CA LYS A 90 -5.44 10.38 -7.67
C LYS A 90 -6.76 10.01 -8.31
N THR A 91 -6.75 9.68 -9.61
CA THR A 91 -7.95 9.24 -10.35
C THR A 91 -8.51 7.94 -9.77
N ALA A 92 -7.66 6.97 -9.44
CA ALA A 92 -8.08 5.71 -8.84
C ALA A 92 -8.73 5.93 -7.46
N PHE A 93 -8.12 6.73 -6.58
CA PHE A 93 -8.71 7.06 -5.28
C PHE A 93 -10.00 7.89 -5.40
N GLN A 94 -10.06 8.82 -6.35
CA GLN A 94 -11.30 9.56 -6.64
C GLN A 94 -12.41 8.64 -7.15
N LYS A 95 -12.08 7.65 -7.99
CA LYS A 95 -13.04 6.61 -8.41
C LYS A 95 -13.48 5.76 -7.22
N ALA A 96 -12.56 5.34 -6.34
CA ALA A 96 -12.92 4.60 -5.13
C ALA A 96 -13.96 5.37 -4.30
N LEU A 97 -13.75 6.68 -4.11
CA LEU A 97 -14.70 7.56 -3.43
C LEU A 97 -16.04 7.79 -4.15
N ARG A 98 -16.17 7.45 -5.45
CA ARG A 98 -17.48 7.45 -6.13
C ARG A 98 -18.32 6.24 -5.76
N TYR A 99 -17.67 5.11 -5.47
CA TYR A 99 -18.35 3.87 -5.07
C TYR A 99 -18.50 3.77 -3.55
N ASP A 100 -17.60 4.41 -2.82
CA ASP A 100 -17.57 4.44 -1.36
C ASP A 100 -17.06 5.80 -0.86
N SER A 101 -17.99 6.76 -0.72
CA SER A 101 -17.68 8.16 -0.42
C SER A 101 -17.09 8.40 0.96
N GLU A 102 -17.27 7.45 1.88
CA GLU A 102 -16.84 7.55 3.28
C GLU A 102 -15.58 6.72 3.55
N ASN A 103 -14.92 6.19 2.52
CA ASN A 103 -13.73 5.36 2.66
C ASN A 103 -12.54 6.13 3.28
N PRO A 104 -12.12 5.82 4.53
CA PRO A 104 -11.16 6.66 5.24
C PRO A 104 -9.75 6.55 4.65
N ILE A 105 -9.30 5.36 4.22
CA ILE A 105 -7.98 5.22 3.56
C ILE A 105 -7.92 5.97 2.22
N ALA A 106 -9.00 5.99 1.42
CA ALA A 106 -9.01 6.74 0.16
C ALA A 106 -8.91 8.25 0.40
N HIS A 107 -9.62 8.79 1.42
CA HIS A 107 -9.46 10.18 1.84
C HIS A 107 -8.04 10.47 2.34
N TYR A 108 -7.47 9.62 3.18
CA TYR A 108 -6.08 9.77 3.65
C TYR A 108 -5.07 9.81 2.48
N ARG A 109 -5.20 8.90 1.51
CA ARG A 109 -4.31 8.84 0.34
C ARG A 109 -4.45 10.07 -0.54
N LEU A 110 -5.66 10.59 -0.74
CA LEU A 110 -5.88 11.86 -1.45
C LEU A 110 -5.36 13.07 -0.68
N GLY A 111 -5.48 13.07 0.64
CA GLY A 111 -4.91 14.09 1.53
C GLY A 111 -3.39 14.15 1.38
N PHE A 112 -2.72 12.99 1.41
CA PHE A 112 -1.28 12.90 1.21
C PHE A 112 -0.85 13.41 -0.18
N LEU A 113 -1.57 13.03 -1.25
CA LEU A 113 -1.27 13.54 -2.60
C LEU A 113 -1.46 15.06 -2.69
N ALA A 114 -2.56 15.60 -2.15
CA ALA A 114 -2.80 17.03 -2.11
C ALA A 114 -1.75 17.78 -1.28
N TYR A 115 -1.30 17.18 -0.17
CA TYR A 115 -0.23 17.73 0.66
C TYR A 115 1.09 17.85 -0.10
N LYS A 116 1.47 16.79 -0.83
CA LYS A 116 2.65 16.76 -1.69
C LYS A 116 2.57 17.78 -2.82
N GLU A 117 1.38 17.98 -3.39
CA GLU A 117 1.10 19.02 -4.39
C GLU A 117 1.09 20.45 -3.80
N LYS A 118 1.30 20.61 -2.48
CA LYS A 118 1.20 21.88 -1.72
C LYS A 118 -0.19 22.51 -1.77
N GLU A 119 -1.21 21.71 -2.07
CA GLU A 119 -2.62 22.08 -2.07
C GLU A 119 -3.20 21.94 -0.65
N TYR A 120 -2.62 22.66 0.31
CA TYR A 120 -2.87 22.47 1.75
C TYR A 120 -4.35 22.59 2.15
N ALA A 121 -5.13 23.46 1.48
CA ALA A 121 -6.57 23.56 1.73
C ALA A 121 -7.33 22.29 1.32
N LYS A 122 -6.93 21.62 0.24
CA LYS A 122 -7.50 20.31 -0.15
C LYS A 122 -7.02 19.22 0.79
N ALA A 123 -5.73 19.22 1.11
CA ALA A 123 -5.12 18.26 2.03
C ALA A 123 -5.84 18.26 3.39
N GLN A 124 -6.02 19.44 4.00
CA GLN A 124 -6.77 19.62 5.24
C GLN A 124 -8.15 18.95 5.16
N ARG A 125 -8.96 19.27 4.14
CA ARG A 125 -10.32 18.71 3.99
C ARG A 125 -10.32 17.19 3.86
N TYR A 126 -9.35 16.61 3.15
CA TYR A 126 -9.23 15.17 3.00
C TYR A 126 -8.82 14.49 4.31
N PHE A 127 -7.87 15.06 5.06
CA PHE A 127 -7.48 14.49 6.35
C PHE A 127 -8.58 14.61 7.41
N GLU A 128 -9.32 15.72 7.45
CA GLU A 128 -10.51 15.87 8.31
C GLU A 128 -11.52 14.75 8.02
N LYS A 129 -11.85 14.53 6.75
CA LYS A 129 -12.75 13.45 6.34
C LYS A 129 -12.24 12.07 6.67
N ALA A 130 -10.95 11.80 6.44
CA ALA A 130 -10.35 10.51 6.77
C ALA A 130 -10.50 10.19 8.26
N LEU A 131 -10.24 11.18 9.13
CA LEU A 131 -10.35 11.06 10.58
C LEU A 131 -11.81 11.02 11.08
N GLU A 132 -12.71 11.71 10.41
CA GLU A 132 -14.15 11.68 10.70
C GLU A 132 -14.73 10.31 10.38
N TYR A 133 -14.59 9.85 9.13
CA TYR A 133 -15.19 8.59 8.69
C TYR A 133 -14.60 7.37 9.38
N GLN A 134 -13.31 7.39 9.72
CA GLN A 134 -12.66 6.32 10.50
C GLN A 134 -13.48 5.90 11.73
N LYS A 135 -14.14 6.84 12.41
CA LYS A 135 -14.85 6.58 13.67
C LYS A 135 -16.07 5.68 13.51
N THR A 136 -16.69 5.69 12.34
CA THR A 136 -17.95 4.98 12.06
C THR A 136 -17.82 3.96 10.94
N TYR A 137 -16.65 3.87 10.29
CA TYR A 137 -16.44 3.00 9.15
C TYR A 137 -16.35 1.53 9.56
N SER A 138 -17.17 0.68 8.96
CA SER A 138 -17.36 -0.72 9.39
C SER A 138 -16.36 -1.70 8.79
N ASN A 139 -15.81 -1.41 7.60
CA ASN A 139 -14.89 -2.31 6.93
C ASN A 139 -13.44 -2.06 7.35
N SER A 140 -12.97 -2.87 8.30
CA SER A 140 -11.61 -2.82 8.84
C SER A 140 -10.47 -2.89 7.81
N GLU A 141 -10.70 -3.46 6.61
CA GLU A 141 -9.72 -3.51 5.52
C GLU A 141 -9.30 -2.11 5.06
N PHE A 142 -10.21 -1.14 5.12
CA PHE A 142 -10.00 0.23 4.63
C PHE A 142 -9.87 1.25 5.76
N CYS A 143 -9.88 0.81 7.01
CA CYS A 143 -9.59 1.66 8.15
C CYS A 143 -8.10 2.04 8.17
N LEU A 144 -7.81 3.24 8.68
CA LEU A 144 -6.46 3.68 8.95
C LEU A 144 -5.86 2.89 10.11
N ASN A 145 -4.60 2.48 9.97
CA ASN A 145 -3.81 1.95 11.09
C ASN A 145 -3.34 3.09 12.01
N GLU A 146 -2.80 2.76 13.19
CA GLU A 146 -2.36 3.75 14.19
C GLU A 146 -1.35 4.77 13.63
N ARG A 147 -0.43 4.31 12.76
CA ARG A 147 0.58 5.17 12.15
C ARG A 147 -0.04 6.13 11.13
N GLN A 148 -0.96 5.65 10.31
CA GLN A 148 -1.71 6.47 9.37
C GLN A 148 -2.58 7.50 10.09
N LEU A 149 -3.17 7.16 11.25
CA LEU A 149 -3.89 8.11 12.10
C LEU A 149 -2.95 9.20 12.65
N TYR A 150 -1.80 8.80 13.19
CA TYR A 150 -0.79 9.74 13.67
C TYR A 150 -0.34 10.70 12.56
N TYR A 151 -0.04 10.18 11.37
CA TYR A 151 0.35 11.02 10.22
C TYR A 151 -0.80 11.86 9.69
N ALA A 152 -2.04 11.36 9.66
CA ALA A 152 -3.19 12.17 9.29
C ALA A 152 -3.31 13.41 10.18
N HIS A 153 -3.07 13.29 11.49
CA HIS A 153 -3.04 14.42 12.40
C HIS A 153 -1.87 15.37 12.14
N LEU A 154 -0.66 14.87 11.90
CA LEU A 154 0.49 15.72 11.56
C LEU A 154 0.29 16.47 10.25
N TYR A 155 -0.17 15.79 9.20
CA TYR A 155 -0.45 16.43 7.92
C TYR A 155 -1.61 17.43 8.00
N LEU A 156 -2.65 17.13 8.79
CA LEU A 156 -3.75 18.06 9.06
C LEU A 156 -3.22 19.33 9.75
N ALA A 157 -2.42 19.17 10.82
CA ALA A 157 -1.81 20.28 11.53
C ALA A 157 -0.91 21.11 10.59
N ASN A 158 -0.02 20.47 9.84
CA ASN A 158 0.85 21.18 8.89
C ASN A 158 0.07 21.89 7.80
N SER A 159 -0.99 21.27 7.27
CA SER A 159 -1.85 21.90 6.27
C SER A 159 -2.46 23.19 6.80
N ALA A 160 -3.00 23.17 8.02
CA ALA A 160 -3.56 24.35 8.67
C ALA A 160 -2.49 25.43 8.93
N LEU A 161 -1.32 25.02 9.42
CA LEU A 161 -0.18 25.91 9.67
C LEU A 161 0.33 26.59 8.38
N PHE A 162 0.45 25.86 7.27
CA PHE A 162 0.83 26.44 5.98
C PHE A 162 -0.22 27.41 5.43
N ILE A 163 -1.52 27.13 5.64
CA ILE A 163 -2.59 28.06 5.27
C ILE A 163 -2.49 29.34 6.10
N ALA A 164 -2.29 29.21 7.42
CA ALA A 164 -2.10 30.34 8.31
C ALA A 164 -0.87 31.17 7.90
N GLU A 165 0.29 30.54 7.72
CA GLU A 165 1.53 31.19 7.29
C GLU A 165 1.34 31.95 5.98
N LYS A 166 0.73 31.33 4.97
CA LYS A 166 0.42 31.97 3.68
C LYS A 166 -0.51 33.17 3.84
N THR A 167 -1.49 33.06 4.73
CA THR A 167 -2.46 34.14 5.03
C THR A 167 -1.74 35.32 5.68
N TYR A 168 -0.95 35.10 6.73
CA TYR A 168 -0.17 36.14 7.38
C TYR A 168 0.82 36.81 6.43
N ARG A 169 1.51 36.05 5.59
CA ARG A 169 2.41 36.61 4.55
C ARG A 169 1.66 37.49 3.55
N SER A 170 0.38 37.23 3.30
CA SER A 170 -0.44 38.10 2.44
C SER A 170 -0.79 39.43 3.10
N LEU A 171 -0.88 39.47 4.43
CA LEU A 171 -1.12 40.70 5.20
C LEU A 171 0.09 41.65 5.16
N GLU A 172 1.31 41.12 5.07
CA GLU A 172 2.55 41.92 4.93
C GLU A 172 2.60 42.78 3.65
N LYS A 173 1.68 42.54 2.70
CA LYS A 173 1.59 43.32 1.46
C LYS A 173 0.74 44.59 1.62
N PHE A 174 0.01 44.73 2.72
CA PHE A 174 -0.78 45.93 3.00
C PHE A 174 0.12 47.04 3.55
N PRO A 175 -0.14 48.31 3.20
CA PRO A 175 0.62 49.43 3.72
C PRO A 175 0.64 49.50 5.26
N ASP A 176 1.75 49.93 5.83
CA ASP A 176 1.98 49.99 7.28
C ASP A 176 0.89 50.78 8.03
N TYR A 177 0.31 51.81 7.42
CA TYR A 177 -0.77 52.60 8.05
C TYR A 177 -2.10 51.84 8.22
N ILE A 178 -2.27 50.69 7.54
CA ILE A 178 -3.39 49.75 7.74
C ILE A 178 -3.01 48.69 8.77
N ASN A 179 -1.73 48.33 8.82
CA ASN A 179 -1.18 47.28 9.66
C ASN A 179 -0.20 47.88 10.69
N ASP A 180 -0.73 48.72 11.59
CA ASP A 180 0.03 49.49 12.59
C ASP A 180 0.47 48.62 13.80
N GLN A 181 0.41 47.29 13.67
CA GLN A 181 0.84 46.34 14.71
C GLN A 181 2.17 45.70 14.33
N GLU A 182 3.08 45.61 15.31
CA GLU A 182 4.32 44.86 15.19
C GLU A 182 4.04 43.42 14.74
N LYS A 183 4.95 42.84 13.95
CA LYS A 183 4.83 41.46 13.47
C LYS A 183 4.57 40.53 14.68
N PRO A 184 3.49 39.73 14.66
CA PRO A 184 3.19 38.82 15.76
C PRO A 184 4.38 37.88 16.01
N ALA A 185 4.88 37.81 17.25
CA ALA A 185 5.91 36.85 17.68
C ALA A 185 5.49 35.39 17.38
N GLU A 186 4.19 35.18 17.24
CA GLU A 186 3.48 33.96 16.89
C GLU A 186 3.92 33.38 15.54
N LEU A 187 4.38 34.18 14.58
CA LEU A 187 4.90 33.67 13.30
C LEU A 187 6.13 32.79 13.50
N SER A 188 7.05 33.16 14.41
CA SER A 188 8.23 32.34 14.70
C SER A 188 7.84 30.97 15.27
N PHE A 189 6.82 30.95 16.14
CA PHE A 189 6.28 29.73 16.72
C PHE A 189 5.60 28.82 15.67
N LEU A 190 4.88 29.41 14.71
CA LEU A 190 4.30 28.64 13.58
C LEU A 190 5.39 27.93 12.76
N HIS A 191 6.50 28.63 12.45
CA HIS A 191 7.62 28.05 11.72
C HIS A 191 8.30 26.92 12.51
N GLU A 192 8.48 27.10 13.82
CA GLU A 192 9.08 26.07 14.68
C GLU A 192 8.21 24.80 14.71
N LEU A 193 6.89 24.95 14.86
CA LEU A 193 5.96 23.82 14.83
C LEU A 193 5.95 23.12 13.47
N LEU A 194 5.93 23.88 12.37
CA LEU A 194 6.01 23.34 11.01
C LEU A 194 7.30 22.54 10.83
N GLN A 195 8.46 23.13 11.18
CA GLN A 195 9.75 22.48 11.05
C GLN A 195 9.84 21.20 11.88
N ARG A 196 9.32 21.23 13.11
CA ARG A 196 9.26 20.04 13.98
C ARG A 196 8.44 18.92 13.36
N ASN A 197 7.25 19.22 12.85
CA ASN A 197 6.37 18.22 12.26
C ASN A 197 6.94 17.68 10.94
N GLU A 198 7.49 18.55 10.08
CA GLU A 198 8.17 18.14 8.84
C GLU A 198 9.39 17.25 9.12
N ASN A 199 10.14 17.55 10.19
CA ASN A 199 11.25 16.71 10.63
C ASN A 199 10.74 15.32 11.02
N ILE A 200 9.66 15.21 11.81
CA ILE A 200 9.06 13.91 12.15
C ILE A 200 8.64 13.15 10.88
N LEU A 201 7.92 13.82 9.97
CA LEU A 201 7.42 13.20 8.73
C LEU A 201 8.55 12.72 7.82
N THR A 202 9.68 13.44 7.79
CA THR A 202 10.86 13.10 6.98
C THR A 202 11.72 12.02 7.64
N MET A 203 12.12 12.23 8.89
CA MET A 203 13.04 11.33 9.63
C MET A 203 12.39 10.01 10.04
N GLN A 204 11.05 9.95 10.05
CA GLN A 204 10.29 8.72 10.32
C GLN A 204 9.46 8.29 9.11
N ALA A 205 9.83 8.70 7.90
CA ALA A 205 9.10 8.34 6.69
C ALA A 205 9.10 6.82 6.45
N PHE A 206 10.18 6.13 6.86
CA PHE A 206 10.40 4.70 6.68
C PHE A 206 10.68 3.99 8.00
N THR A 207 10.43 2.69 7.98
CA THR A 207 10.76 1.75 9.05
C THR A 207 11.78 0.77 8.50
N LYS A 208 12.89 0.61 9.22
CA LYS A 208 13.88 -0.43 9.04
C LYS A 208 13.59 -1.57 10.03
N TRP A 209 13.44 -2.79 9.53
CA TRP A 209 13.20 -3.99 10.34
C TRP A 209 14.29 -5.02 10.08
N THR A 210 15.02 -5.35 11.15
CA THR A 210 16.12 -6.31 11.20
C THR A 210 15.81 -7.41 12.23
N PRO A 211 16.60 -8.49 12.31
CA PRO A 211 16.49 -9.46 13.40
C PRO A 211 16.57 -8.83 14.81
N ALA A 212 17.26 -7.69 14.96
CA ALA A 212 17.38 -6.97 16.23
C ALA A 212 16.14 -6.13 16.59
N GLY A 213 15.20 -5.93 15.65
CA GLY A 213 13.98 -5.15 15.86
C GLY A 213 13.75 -4.08 14.80
N LYS A 214 12.82 -3.16 15.11
CA LYS A 214 12.38 -2.08 14.23
C LYS A 214 12.95 -0.73 14.67
N ALA A 215 13.34 0.09 13.71
CA ALA A 215 13.74 1.48 13.92
C ALA A 215 13.17 2.36 12.81
N TYR A 216 12.91 3.63 13.11
CA TYR A 216 12.58 4.61 12.09
C TYR A 216 13.83 5.06 11.34
N CYS A 217 13.63 5.42 10.08
CA CYS A 217 14.63 6.05 9.24
C CYS A 217 13.97 6.95 8.20
N SER A 218 14.78 7.87 7.70
CA SER A 218 14.48 8.72 6.56
C SER A 218 14.52 7.93 5.25
N LYS A 219 14.03 8.58 4.19
CA LYS A 219 14.14 8.03 2.84
C LYS A 219 15.60 8.01 2.39
N GLU A 220 16.33 9.06 2.72
CA GLU A 220 17.74 9.25 2.40
C GLU A 220 18.58 8.11 2.99
N GLU A 221 18.35 7.76 4.26
CA GLU A 221 19.01 6.60 4.89
C GLU A 221 18.67 5.27 4.20
N CYS A 222 17.44 5.09 3.70
CA CYS A 222 17.08 3.89 2.93
C CYS A 222 17.82 3.84 1.59
N GLU A 223 17.94 4.99 0.91
CA GLU A 223 18.65 5.11 -0.37
C GLU A 223 20.15 4.89 -0.20
N GLU A 224 20.75 5.40 0.88
CA GLU A 224 22.16 5.13 1.23
C GLU A 224 22.42 3.63 1.44
N ILE A 225 21.55 2.93 2.17
CA ILE A 225 21.64 1.47 2.36
C ILE A 225 21.52 0.73 1.02
N MET A 226 20.68 1.21 0.09
CA MET A 226 20.56 0.59 -1.24
C MET A 226 21.76 0.88 -2.14
N MET A 227 22.41 2.04 -2.00
CA MET A 227 23.61 2.40 -2.77
C MET A 227 24.82 1.54 -2.38
N ASP A 228 24.96 1.21 -1.09
CA ASP A 228 26.00 0.31 -0.58
C ASP A 228 25.40 -0.74 0.37
N PRO A 229 24.72 -1.78 -0.16
CA PRO A 229 24.09 -2.80 0.65
C PRO A 229 25.12 -3.56 1.50
N PRO A 230 24.82 -3.82 2.79
CA PRO A 230 25.72 -4.61 3.63
C PRO A 230 26.02 -5.97 3.01
N ARG A 231 27.27 -6.42 3.13
CA ARG A 231 27.69 -7.74 2.65
C ARG A 231 26.91 -8.84 3.35
N ASP A 232 26.62 -9.90 2.59
CA ASP A 232 25.96 -11.11 3.10
C ASP A 232 24.63 -10.81 3.82
N THR A 233 23.94 -9.76 3.38
CA THR A 233 22.65 -9.30 3.91
C THR A 233 21.67 -9.08 2.78
N VAL A 234 20.47 -9.64 2.89
CA VAL A 234 19.36 -9.38 1.96
C VAL A 234 18.65 -8.09 2.36
N VAL A 235 18.68 -7.09 1.47
CA VAL A 235 17.93 -5.85 1.67
C VAL A 235 16.65 -5.91 0.83
N LEU A 236 15.49 -5.99 1.48
CA LEU A 236 14.18 -5.86 0.82
C LEU A 236 13.61 -4.48 1.07
N TYR A 237 13.58 -3.65 0.04
CA TYR A 237 13.10 -2.27 0.09
C TYR A 237 11.78 -2.11 -0.65
N PHE A 238 10.70 -1.85 0.09
CA PHE A 238 9.41 -1.37 -0.41
C PHE A 238 9.48 0.14 -0.63
N SER A 239 10.11 0.55 -1.73
CA SER A 239 10.33 1.95 -2.05
C SER A 239 9.07 2.65 -2.57
N ASP A 240 9.16 3.95 -2.83
CA ASP A 240 8.13 4.70 -3.56
C ASP A 240 8.07 4.35 -5.07
N CYS A 241 9.00 3.56 -5.58
CA CYS A 241 9.13 3.29 -7.01
C CYS A 241 9.07 1.83 -7.42
N GLU A 242 9.64 0.90 -6.66
CA GLU A 242 9.61 -0.55 -6.89
C GLU A 242 9.81 -1.31 -5.56
N ASN A 243 9.47 -2.61 -5.51
CA ASN A 243 9.90 -3.46 -4.37
C ASN A 243 11.17 -4.16 -4.81
N VAL A 244 12.29 -3.79 -4.23
CA VAL A 244 13.61 -4.23 -4.68
C VAL A 244 14.22 -5.15 -3.63
N VAL A 245 14.76 -6.27 -4.10
CA VAL A 245 15.66 -7.10 -3.30
C VAL A 245 17.08 -6.87 -3.79
N ALA A 246 17.96 -6.40 -2.90
CA ALA A 246 19.38 -6.25 -3.15
C ALA A 246 20.19 -7.26 -2.32
N TYR A 247 21.22 -7.81 -2.94
CA TYR A 247 22.19 -8.70 -2.29
C TYR A 247 23.55 -8.61 -3.00
N ASN A 248 24.61 -8.29 -2.26
CA ASN A 248 25.99 -8.22 -2.76
C ASN A 248 26.13 -7.44 -4.09
N GLY A 249 25.44 -6.30 -4.21
CA GLY A 249 25.47 -5.41 -5.37
C GLY A 249 24.62 -5.84 -6.57
N SER A 250 23.82 -6.91 -6.45
CA SER A 250 22.84 -7.33 -7.45
C SER A 250 21.41 -7.07 -6.98
N GLU A 251 20.52 -6.65 -7.89
CA GLU A 251 19.15 -6.26 -7.58
C GLU A 251 18.11 -6.98 -8.44
N VAL A 252 16.95 -7.27 -7.85
CA VAL A 252 15.78 -7.81 -8.55
C VAL A 252 14.50 -7.22 -7.99
N CYS A 253 13.58 -6.88 -8.89
CA CYS A 253 12.29 -6.33 -8.52
C CYS A 253 11.28 -7.46 -8.27
N LEU A 254 10.52 -7.33 -7.19
CA LEU A 254 9.44 -8.24 -6.84
C LEU A 254 8.09 -7.54 -6.94
N PRO A 255 7.08 -8.17 -7.57
CA PRO A 255 5.69 -7.78 -7.41
C PRO A 255 5.30 -7.82 -5.94
N ARG A 256 4.22 -7.11 -5.59
CA ARG A 256 3.77 -6.94 -4.22
C ARG A 256 3.60 -8.26 -3.46
N ASP A 257 2.85 -9.21 -4.03
CA ASP A 257 2.53 -10.47 -3.34
C ASP A 257 3.81 -11.29 -3.02
N PRO A 258 4.74 -11.56 -3.98
CA PRO A 258 6.04 -12.16 -3.66
C PRO A 258 6.90 -11.38 -2.65
N ALA A 259 6.91 -10.05 -2.72
CA ALA A 259 7.68 -9.21 -1.80
C ALA A 259 7.14 -9.30 -0.36
N GLU A 260 5.83 -9.19 -0.18
CA GLU A 260 5.21 -9.35 1.14
C GLU A 260 5.27 -10.79 1.66
N MET A 261 5.23 -11.81 0.78
CA MET A 261 5.48 -13.20 1.16
C MET A 261 6.91 -13.41 1.65
N LEU A 262 7.91 -12.82 0.98
CA LEU A 262 9.30 -12.86 1.44
C LEU A 262 9.43 -12.20 2.82
N CYS A 263 8.85 -11.01 2.99
CA CYS A 263 8.76 -10.33 4.28
C CYS A 263 8.15 -11.23 5.36
N TYR A 264 7.01 -11.88 5.07
CA TYR A 264 6.36 -12.81 6.00
C TYR A 264 7.29 -13.95 6.43
N PHE A 265 7.97 -14.61 5.48
CA PHE A 265 8.91 -15.68 5.83
C PHE A 265 10.04 -15.17 6.73
N LEU A 266 10.64 -14.04 6.38
CA LEU A 266 11.76 -13.47 7.14
C LEU A 266 11.38 -13.12 8.58
N VAL A 267 10.16 -12.63 8.82
CA VAL A 267 9.78 -12.05 10.13
C VAL A 267 8.83 -12.89 10.98
N LYS A 268 8.07 -13.83 10.38
CA LYS A 268 7.07 -14.64 11.09
C LYS A 268 7.44 -16.11 11.20
N THR A 269 8.49 -16.56 10.51
CA THR A 269 8.84 -17.99 10.44
C THR A 269 10.27 -18.26 10.89
N ASN A 270 10.47 -19.47 11.40
CA ASN A 270 11.76 -20.07 11.67
C ASN A 270 11.58 -21.59 11.68
N GLN A 271 12.64 -22.35 11.98
CA GLN A 271 12.59 -23.81 11.97
C GLN A 271 11.52 -24.41 12.91
N GLU A 272 11.25 -23.76 14.05
CA GLU A 272 10.25 -24.22 15.02
C GLU A 272 8.82 -23.80 14.63
N ARG A 273 8.70 -22.71 13.88
CA ARG A 273 7.44 -22.12 13.42
C ARG A 273 7.44 -21.94 11.89
N PRO A 274 7.38 -23.03 11.11
CA PRO A 274 7.26 -22.96 9.67
C PRO A 274 5.83 -22.59 9.26
N ALA A 275 5.70 -21.96 8.08
CA ALA A 275 4.41 -21.54 7.55
C ALA A 275 3.87 -22.52 6.51
N THR A 276 2.60 -22.90 6.70
CA THR A 276 1.81 -23.69 5.77
C THR A 276 1.00 -22.78 4.84
N LYS A 277 0.35 -23.36 3.83
CA LYS A 277 -0.56 -22.64 2.92
C LYS A 277 -1.69 -21.88 3.63
N TYR A 278 -2.05 -22.27 4.85
CA TYR A 278 -3.08 -21.63 5.65
C TYR A 278 -2.58 -20.35 6.32
N ASP A 279 -1.31 -20.31 6.71
CA ASP A 279 -0.69 -19.16 7.37
C ASP A 279 -0.44 -18.00 6.39
N VAL A 280 -0.25 -18.33 5.12
CA VAL A 280 0.01 -17.38 4.02
C VAL A 280 -1.20 -17.19 3.11
N GLU A 281 -2.40 -17.52 3.59
CA GLU A 281 -3.62 -17.55 2.78
C GLU A 281 -3.94 -16.21 2.11
N VAL A 282 -3.65 -15.10 2.80
CA VAL A 282 -3.94 -13.74 2.33
C VAL A 282 -3.26 -13.37 1.01
N PHE A 283 -2.15 -14.04 0.67
CA PHE A 283 -1.42 -13.81 -0.57
C PHE A 283 -2.02 -14.55 -1.77
N PHE A 284 -3.18 -15.18 -1.63
CA PHE A 284 -3.87 -15.90 -2.70
C PHE A 284 -5.23 -15.26 -2.96
N ARG A 285 -5.52 -14.96 -4.24
CA ARG A 285 -6.86 -14.50 -4.65
C ARG A 285 -7.78 -15.72 -4.71
N ARG A 286 -8.84 -15.75 -3.90
CA ARG A 286 -9.88 -16.80 -3.85
C ARG A 286 -11.24 -16.28 -4.33
N ARG A 287 -12.13 -17.20 -4.76
CA ARG A 287 -13.58 -17.08 -4.58
C ARG A 287 -13.95 -17.70 -3.22
N GLU A 288 -15.06 -17.28 -2.62
CA GLU A 288 -15.55 -17.91 -1.40
C GLU A 288 -15.72 -19.43 -1.62
N ASN A 289 -15.25 -20.24 -0.66
CA ASN A 289 -15.35 -21.71 -0.56
C ASN A 289 -14.30 -22.60 -1.24
N ASP A 290 -13.33 -22.08 -2.00
CA ASP A 290 -12.25 -22.93 -2.55
C ASP A 290 -10.93 -22.76 -1.76
N GLY A 291 -10.42 -23.86 -1.19
CA GLY A 291 -9.18 -23.87 -0.42
C GLY A 291 -7.93 -23.70 -1.30
N ILE A 292 -6.79 -23.27 -0.72
CA ILE A 292 -5.53 -23.20 -1.48
C ILE A 292 -5.04 -24.61 -1.81
N ARG A 293 -4.92 -24.90 -3.10
CA ARG A 293 -4.27 -26.13 -3.57
C ARG A 293 -2.80 -26.12 -3.16
N THR A 294 -2.32 -27.21 -2.55
CA THR A 294 -0.92 -27.33 -2.08
C THR A 294 0.09 -27.08 -3.21
N ASN A 295 -0.20 -27.54 -4.43
CA ASN A 295 0.64 -27.28 -5.60
C ASN A 295 0.81 -25.78 -5.91
N THR A 296 -0.24 -24.97 -5.71
CA THR A 296 -0.17 -23.51 -5.93
C THR A 296 0.76 -22.85 -4.91
N PHE A 297 0.71 -23.26 -3.64
CA PHE A 297 1.62 -22.76 -2.61
C PHE A 297 3.08 -23.11 -2.93
N ILE A 298 3.35 -24.38 -3.23
CA ILE A 298 4.70 -24.86 -3.60
C ILE A 298 5.23 -24.08 -4.82
N GLN A 299 4.42 -23.90 -5.86
CA GLN A 299 4.82 -23.15 -7.05
C GLN A 299 5.13 -21.69 -6.77
N LYS A 300 4.34 -21.00 -5.92
CA LYS A 300 4.63 -19.60 -5.53
C LYS A 300 5.97 -19.49 -4.79
N VAL A 301 6.23 -20.36 -3.81
CA VAL A 301 7.50 -20.32 -3.06
C VAL A 301 8.68 -20.67 -3.96
N ARG A 302 8.53 -21.67 -4.84
CA ARG A 302 9.55 -22.02 -5.84
C ARG A 302 9.89 -20.82 -6.73
N ARG A 303 8.89 -20.13 -7.28
CA ARG A 303 9.08 -18.95 -8.12
C ARG A 303 9.75 -17.80 -7.37
N LEU A 304 9.43 -17.61 -6.09
CA LEU A 304 10.12 -16.64 -5.23
C LEU A 304 11.60 -16.97 -5.11
N ARG A 305 11.95 -18.22 -4.75
CA ARG A 305 13.36 -18.68 -4.69
C ARG A 305 14.09 -18.51 -6.03
N GLU A 306 13.43 -18.84 -7.15
CA GLU A 306 13.98 -18.66 -8.51
C GLU A 306 14.25 -17.19 -8.87
N ARG A 307 13.55 -16.22 -8.26
CA ARG A 307 13.85 -14.79 -8.45
C ARG A 307 15.02 -14.34 -7.58
N LEU A 308 15.08 -14.81 -6.34
CA LEU A 308 16.18 -14.52 -5.42
C LEU A 308 17.51 -15.09 -5.93
N SER A 309 17.49 -16.28 -6.54
CA SER A 309 18.70 -16.88 -7.11
C SER A 309 19.29 -16.10 -8.28
N ARG A 310 18.50 -15.29 -9.00
CA ARG A 310 18.99 -14.40 -10.07
C ARG A 310 19.95 -13.33 -9.55
N VAL A 311 19.79 -12.95 -8.29
CA VAL A 311 20.68 -12.02 -7.58
C VAL A 311 21.61 -12.73 -6.60
N ARG A 312 21.80 -14.04 -6.78
CA ARG A 312 22.74 -14.88 -6.02
C ARG A 312 22.51 -14.91 -4.52
N VAL A 313 21.28 -14.60 -4.08
CA VAL A 313 20.89 -14.82 -2.68
C VAL A 313 20.96 -16.32 -2.40
N PRO A 314 21.69 -16.76 -1.35
CA PRO A 314 21.69 -18.16 -0.92
C PRO A 314 20.29 -18.65 -0.58
N ASP A 315 20.06 -19.97 -0.66
CA ASP A 315 18.79 -20.55 -0.24
C ASP A 315 18.55 -20.29 1.26
N MET A 316 17.70 -19.29 1.54
CA MET A 316 17.38 -18.85 2.90
C MET A 316 15.98 -19.26 3.37
N ILE A 317 15.16 -19.80 2.47
CA ILE A 317 13.84 -20.33 2.79
C ILE A 317 13.94 -21.84 2.63
N ASP A 318 13.81 -22.61 3.71
CA ASP A 318 13.82 -24.07 3.68
C ASP A 318 12.41 -24.66 3.69
N SER A 319 12.28 -25.92 3.26
CA SER A 319 11.01 -26.65 3.24
C SER A 319 11.02 -27.82 4.22
N CYS A 320 9.90 -28.06 4.89
CA CYS A 320 9.71 -29.21 5.78
C CYS A 320 8.28 -29.77 5.69
N GLN A 321 8.05 -30.91 6.33
CA GLN A 321 6.71 -31.38 6.64
C GLN A 321 6.31 -30.87 8.02
N PHE A 322 5.16 -30.21 8.12
CA PHE A 322 4.64 -29.68 9.37
C PHE A 322 3.14 -29.93 9.45
N ARG A 323 2.69 -30.65 10.47
CA ARG A 323 1.28 -31.02 10.69
C ARG A 323 0.61 -31.67 9.45
N GLY A 324 1.36 -32.49 8.71
CA GLY A 324 0.88 -33.19 7.51
C GLY A 324 0.81 -32.33 6.24
N GLU A 325 1.30 -31.09 6.30
CA GLU A 325 1.34 -30.16 5.17
C GLU A 325 2.78 -29.81 4.80
N THR A 326 2.99 -29.44 3.53
CA THR A 326 4.24 -28.82 3.10
C THR A 326 4.32 -27.42 3.70
N ALA A 327 5.42 -27.14 4.39
CA ALA A 327 5.65 -25.85 5.05
C ALA A 327 7.03 -25.29 4.71
N TYR A 328 7.17 -23.98 4.90
CA TYR A 328 8.39 -23.24 4.58
C TYR A 328 8.79 -22.29 5.70
N TYR A 329 10.08 -22.08 5.90
CA TYR A 329 10.59 -21.19 6.94
C TYR A 329 11.89 -20.51 6.55
N TYR A 330 12.15 -19.34 7.13
CA TYR A 330 13.44 -18.67 7.07
C TYR A 330 14.47 -19.40 7.95
N ASN A 331 15.58 -19.83 7.35
CA ASN A 331 16.58 -20.70 7.99
C ASN A 331 17.70 -19.96 8.76
N GLY A 332 17.74 -18.63 8.69
CA GLY A 332 18.74 -17.84 9.43
C GLY A 332 20.13 -17.79 8.81
N LEU A 333 20.34 -18.34 7.61
CA LEU A 333 21.68 -18.41 7.00
C LEU A 333 22.23 -17.06 6.52
N VAL A 334 21.36 -16.10 6.22
CA VAL A 334 21.72 -14.81 5.62
C VAL A 334 20.89 -13.73 6.29
N ASP A 335 21.55 -12.73 6.89
CA ASP A 335 20.87 -11.63 7.55
C ASP A 335 19.96 -10.85 6.59
N TYR A 336 19.01 -10.09 7.15
CA TYR A 336 18.11 -9.28 6.37
C TYR A 336 17.90 -7.88 6.93
N ILE A 337 17.60 -6.95 6.03
CA ILE A 337 17.10 -5.61 6.32
C ILE A 337 15.84 -5.41 5.49
N LEU A 338 14.71 -5.20 6.15
CA LEU A 338 13.47 -4.80 5.49
C LEU A 338 13.31 -3.30 5.66
N MET A 339 13.01 -2.60 4.57
CA MET A 339 12.73 -1.16 4.60
C MET A 339 11.39 -0.90 3.92
N TYR A 340 10.50 -0.19 4.59
CA TYR A 340 9.17 0.12 4.06
C TYR A 340 8.65 1.42 4.64
N ARG A 341 7.77 2.12 3.93
CA ARG A 341 7.15 3.34 4.46
C ARG A 341 6.49 3.06 5.80
N SER A 342 6.66 3.93 6.80
CA SER A 342 6.06 3.68 8.12
C SER A 342 4.53 3.65 8.07
N ASP A 343 3.91 4.30 7.09
CA ASP A 343 2.47 4.27 6.85
C ASP A 343 2.00 3.12 5.92
N TYR A 344 2.86 2.12 5.68
CA TYR A 344 2.53 0.92 4.93
C TYR A 344 1.63 -0.02 5.75
N THR A 345 0.73 -0.73 5.06
CA THR A 345 -0.12 -1.77 5.66
C THR A 345 0.19 -3.09 4.96
N PHE A 346 0.80 -4.02 5.68
CA PHE A 346 1.01 -5.39 5.20
C PHE A 346 -0.31 -6.15 5.15
N MET A 347 -0.40 -7.13 4.24
CA MET A 347 -1.52 -8.05 4.11
C MET A 347 -1.63 -9.00 5.30
N PHE A 348 -0.53 -9.25 6.01
CA PHE A 348 -0.50 -10.05 7.22
C PHE A 348 -0.43 -9.16 8.46
N ARG A 349 -0.93 -9.68 9.59
CA ARG A 349 -0.84 -8.96 10.86
C ARG A 349 0.61 -8.90 11.32
N ASP A 350 1.08 -7.67 11.45
CA ASP A 350 2.34 -7.35 12.08
C ASP A 350 2.13 -7.16 13.58
N ASP A 351 1.58 -8.19 14.23
CA ASP A 351 1.51 -8.24 15.68
C ASP A 351 2.95 -8.51 16.16
N LEU A 352 3.62 -7.46 16.62
CA LEU A 352 4.81 -7.53 17.48
C LEU A 352 4.36 -7.46 18.94
#